data_AF-A0A496D233-F1
#
_entry.id   AF-A0A496D233-F1
#
_cell.length_a   1.000
_cell.length_b   1.000
_cell.length_c   1.000
_cell.angle_alpha   90.00
_cell.angle_beta   90.00
_cell.angle_gamma   90.00
#
_symmetry.space_group_name_H-M   'P 1'
#
loop_
_entity.id
_entity.type
_entity.pdbx_description
1 polymer ?
#
loop_
_entity_poly.entity_id
_entity_poly.type
_entity_poly.pdbx_seq_one_letter_code
_entity_poly.pdbx_strand_id
1 'polypeptide(L)'
;MTKKEAIKIFEEKKVRTLWDDETEEWYFSIVDVISILTESIDGRKYWNKLKQRLKEEGSELVTNCHQLKMPASDGKMRMTDVATTEQLFRLIQSIPSPKAEPFKLWIAQVAKERLDQLQDPELSIDQAMTDYKRLGYSDNWINQRLKSIEIRKDLTDEWKRHGLQEGVQFATLTDIITKTWSGNTTKEYKQLKGLKKENLRDNMTNTELVLNMLAELSTKQISEATEPDTFNEHIDVAMQGGEVARNARLELEAKTGKQVISPLNAKNGLRLNKENKKQDEI
;
A
#
# COMPACT_ATOMS: atom_id res chain seq x y z
N MET A 1 -12.60 20.82 -0.24
CA MET A 1 -11.78 20.24 0.84
C MET A 1 -12.61 19.17 1.54
N THR A 2 -12.36 17.89 1.29
CA THR A 2 -13.19 16.78 1.76
C THR A 2 -12.45 16.02 2.85
N LYS A 3 -12.73 16.36 4.11
CA LYS A 3 -12.26 15.60 5.28
C LYS A 3 -12.93 14.22 5.27
N LYS A 4 -12.17 13.17 4.93
CA LYS A 4 -12.58 11.78 5.18
C LYS A 4 -12.27 11.44 6.63
N GLU A 5 -13.25 11.60 7.51
CA GLU A 5 -13.19 11.02 8.86
C GLU A 5 -13.33 9.50 8.73
N ALA A 6 -12.19 8.80 8.63
CA ALA A 6 -12.14 7.35 8.66
C ALA A 6 -12.25 6.87 10.11
N ILE A 7 -13.48 6.59 10.55
CA ILE A 7 -13.75 5.92 11.83
C ILE A 7 -13.29 4.47 11.70
N LYS A 8 -12.15 4.12 12.32
CA LYS A 8 -11.70 2.73 12.48
C LYS A 8 -12.20 2.17 13.81
N ILE A 9 -12.67 0.93 13.74
CA ILE A 9 -13.44 0.18 14.73
C ILE A 9 -12.61 -0.06 16.00
N PHE A 10 -12.99 0.63 17.08
CA PHE A 10 -12.78 0.19 18.45
C PHE A 10 -14.21 0.04 19.03
N GLU A 11 -14.50 -1.10 19.65
CA GLU A 11 -15.80 -1.47 20.27
C GLU A 11 -16.66 -0.26 20.69
N GLU A 12 -17.74 0.04 19.94
CA GLU A 12 -18.79 1.06 20.17
C GLU A 12 -18.34 2.52 20.51
N LYS A 13 -17.05 2.77 20.78
CA LYS A 13 -16.45 4.03 21.20
C LYS A 13 -15.53 4.53 20.10
N LYS A 14 -15.90 5.67 19.51
CA LYS A 14 -15.13 6.31 18.45
C LYS A 14 -13.83 6.91 19.01
N VAL A 15 -12.69 6.52 18.45
CA VAL A 15 -11.40 7.20 18.66
C VAL A 15 -11.32 8.39 17.72
N ARG A 16 -11.02 9.58 18.25
CA ARG A 16 -10.77 10.76 17.41
C ARG A 16 -9.46 10.60 16.65
N THR A 17 -9.52 10.83 15.34
CA THR A 17 -8.38 10.73 14.44
C THR A 17 -8.23 12.01 13.62
N LEU A 18 -7.00 12.31 13.23
CA LEU A 18 -6.66 13.36 12.31
C LEU A 18 -5.68 12.81 11.28
N TRP A 19 -5.95 13.05 10.00
CA TRP A 19 -5.01 12.78 8.93
C TRP A 19 -4.19 14.04 8.65
N ASP A 20 -2.87 13.88 8.57
CA ASP A 20 -1.95 14.92 8.13
C ASP A 20 -1.52 14.63 6.70
N ASP A 21 -1.83 15.55 5.78
CA ASP A 21 -1.48 15.42 4.36
C ASP A 21 0.01 15.71 4.10
N GLU A 22 0.71 16.43 4.99
CA GLU A 22 2.12 16.78 4.82
C GLU A 22 3.04 15.63 5.22
N THR A 23 2.77 14.98 6.35
CA THR A 23 3.54 13.81 6.81
C THR A 23 2.99 12.47 6.32
N GLU A 24 1.80 12.48 5.71
CA GLU A 24 1.04 11.28 5.35
C GLU A 24 0.79 10.31 6.53
N GLU A 25 0.59 10.87 7.73
CA GLU A 25 0.37 10.09 8.95
C GLU A 25 -1.04 10.27 9.53
N TRP A 26 -1.51 9.22 10.20
CA TRP A 26 -2.68 9.28 11.07
C TRP A 26 -2.26 9.56 12.50
N TYR A 27 -2.89 10.58 13.09
CA TYR A 27 -2.80 10.91 14.50
C TYR A 27 -4.06 10.45 15.24
N PHE A 28 -3.86 9.84 16.41
CA PHE A 28 -4.90 9.28 17.25
C PHE A 28 -4.93 9.99 18.60
N SER A 29 -6.11 10.34 19.10
CA SER A 29 -6.26 10.86 20.46
C SER A 29 -5.82 9.82 21.49
N ILE A 30 -4.75 10.12 22.23
CA ILE A 30 -4.21 9.21 23.26
C ILE A 30 -5.23 8.96 24.36
N VAL A 31 -5.93 10.02 24.79
CA VAL A 31 -6.92 9.94 25.87
C VAL A 31 -8.08 9.03 25.48
N ASP A 32 -8.51 9.04 24.22
CA ASP A 32 -9.62 8.21 23.76
C ASP A 32 -9.21 6.73 23.75
N VAL A 33 -8.01 6.43 23.23
CA VAL A 33 -7.48 5.06 23.23
C VAL A 33 -7.26 4.53 24.65
N ILE A 34 -6.68 5.34 25.54
CA ILE A 34 -6.53 4.98 26.95
C ILE A 34 -7.90 4.71 27.58
N SER A 35 -8.91 5.54 27.34
CA SER A 35 -10.25 5.35 27.91
C SER A 35 -10.88 4.04 27.47
N ILE A 36 -10.65 3.63 26.22
CA ILE A 36 -11.14 2.36 25.67
C ILE A 36 -10.39 1.19 26.28
N LEU A 37 -9.05 1.24 26.26
CA LEU A 37 -8.22 0.13 26.70
C LEU A 37 -8.22 -0.06 28.21
N THR A 38 -8.48 0.97 29.01
CA THR A 38 -8.42 0.88 30.48
C THR A 38 -9.77 0.86 31.16
N GLU A 39 -10.85 1.12 30.40
CA GLU A 39 -12.19 1.39 30.92
C GLU A 39 -12.24 2.47 32.01
N SER A 40 -11.21 3.33 32.07
CA SER A 40 -11.14 4.40 33.05
C SER A 40 -12.29 5.39 32.86
N ILE A 41 -12.99 5.70 33.96
CA ILE A 41 -14.02 6.75 34.01
C ILE A 41 -13.42 8.11 33.60
N ASP A 42 -12.14 8.33 33.91
CA ASP A 42 -11.39 9.51 33.50
C ASP A 42 -10.08 9.10 32.81
N GLY A 43 -10.12 8.97 31.48
CA GLY A 43 -8.96 8.65 30.67
C GLY A 43 -7.86 9.72 30.72
N ARG A 44 -8.20 11.00 30.99
CA ARG A 44 -7.21 12.08 31.09
C ARG A 44 -6.40 11.93 32.37
N LYS A 45 -7.06 11.65 33.49
CA LYS A 45 -6.37 11.38 34.76
C LYS A 45 -5.49 10.13 34.66
N TYR A 46 -5.98 9.08 34.01
CA TYR A 46 -5.17 7.89 33.73
C TYR A 46 -3.95 8.26 32.89
N TRP A 47 -4.15 9.00 31.80
CA TRP A 47 -3.05 9.43 30.93
C TRP A 47 -2.01 10.26 31.66
N ASN A 48 -2.41 11.22 32.51
CA ASN A 48 -1.47 12.00 33.30
C ASN A 48 -0.62 11.13 34.23
N LYS A 49 -1.22 10.12 34.87
CA LYS A 49 -0.49 9.17 35.73
C LYS A 49 0.44 8.27 34.92
N LEU A 50 0.00 7.80 33.74
CA LEU A 50 0.84 7.01 32.84
C LEU A 50 2.02 7.84 32.30
N LYS A 51 1.79 9.10 31.94
CA LYS A 51 2.85 10.04 31.54
C LYS A 51 3.91 10.21 32.62
N GLN A 52 3.49 10.34 33.88
CA GLN A 52 4.43 10.45 34.99
C GLN A 52 5.31 9.20 35.10
N ARG A 53 4.72 8.00 35.09
CA ARG A 53 5.46 6.73 35.15
C ARG A 53 6.43 6.58 33.97
N LEU A 54 5.97 6.88 32.76
CA LEU A 54 6.80 6.83 31.56
C LEU A 54 8.00 7.79 31.66
N LYS A 55 7.82 9.00 32.22
CA LYS A 55 8.94 9.92 32.47
C LYS A 55 9.92 9.39 33.51
N GLU A 56 9.42 8.78 34.58
CA GLU A 56 10.26 8.15 35.62
C GLU A 56 11.08 6.97 35.05
N GLU A 57 10.53 6.25 34.07
CA GLU A 57 11.20 5.18 33.31
C GLU A 57 12.19 5.71 32.24
N GLY A 58 12.32 7.03 32.07
CA GLY A 58 13.17 7.64 31.04
C GLY A 58 12.60 7.59 29.62
N SER A 59 11.29 7.34 29.45
CA SER A 59 10.65 7.28 28.14
C SER A 59 10.47 8.67 27.53
N GLU A 60 11.03 8.86 26.33
CA GLU A 60 10.90 10.11 25.56
C GLU A 60 9.53 10.26 24.88
N LEU A 61 8.69 9.21 24.85
CA LEU A 61 7.37 9.25 24.21
C LEU A 61 6.48 10.37 24.74
N VAL A 62 6.60 10.67 26.03
CA VAL A 62 5.81 11.72 26.68
C VAL A 62 6.33 13.11 26.31
N THR A 63 7.63 13.23 26.07
CA THR A 63 8.29 14.47 25.65
C THR A 63 8.02 14.76 24.18
N ASN A 64 7.96 13.73 23.34
CA ASN A 64 7.72 13.79 21.89
C ASN A 64 6.23 13.68 21.51
N CYS A 65 5.34 13.86 22.49
CA CYS A 65 3.91 13.77 22.26
C CYS A 65 3.40 15.06 21.60
N HIS A 66 2.90 14.96 20.37
CA HIS A 66 2.31 16.11 19.68
C HIS A 66 0.95 16.47 20.29
N GLN A 67 0.59 17.75 20.22
CA GLN A 67 -0.75 18.22 20.59
C GLN A 67 -1.43 18.83 19.37
N LEU A 68 -2.61 18.33 19.03
CA LEU A 68 -3.41 18.85 17.92
C LEU A 68 -4.81 19.25 18.38
N LYS A 69 -5.42 20.22 17.70
CA LYS A 69 -6.81 20.63 17.97
C LYS A 69 -7.75 19.56 17.45
N MET A 70 -8.51 18.95 18.35
CA MET A 70 -9.56 17.97 18.03
C MET A 70 -10.90 18.39 18.63
N PRO A 71 -12.05 18.02 18.02
CA PRO A 71 -13.36 18.28 18.60
C PRO A 71 -13.50 17.50 19.91
N ALA A 72 -14.04 18.15 20.94
CA ALA A 72 -14.42 17.51 22.19
C ALA A 72 -15.90 17.09 22.16
N SER A 73 -16.38 16.43 23.23
CA SER A 73 -17.77 15.97 23.36
C SER A 73 -18.82 17.09 23.29
N ASP A 74 -18.43 18.33 23.63
CA ASP A 74 -19.26 19.54 23.52
C ASP A 74 -19.14 20.24 22.15
N GLY A 75 -18.48 19.61 21.16
CA GLY A 75 -18.26 20.15 19.83
C GLY A 75 -17.18 21.23 19.74
N LYS A 76 -16.59 21.68 20.87
CA LYS A 76 -15.54 22.70 20.85
C LYS A 76 -14.17 22.10 20.54
N MET A 77 -13.38 22.80 19.74
CA MET A 77 -11.99 22.39 19.42
C MET A 77 -11.09 22.62 20.63
N ARG A 78 -10.36 21.58 21.05
CA ARG A 78 -9.38 21.67 22.15
C ARG A 78 -8.07 20.96 21.79
N MET A 79 -6.97 21.46 22.33
CA MET A 79 -5.68 20.76 22.24
C MET A 79 -5.79 19.42 22.95
N THR A 80 -5.38 18.36 22.25
CA THR A 80 -5.39 16.98 22.74
C THR A 80 -4.05 16.35 22.39
N ASP A 81 -3.47 15.61 23.34
CA ASP A 81 -2.28 14.80 23.11
C ASP A 81 -2.62 13.69 22.09
N VAL A 82 -1.84 13.64 21.02
CA VAL A 82 -2.01 12.68 19.92
C VAL A 82 -0.76 11.84 19.73
N ALA A 83 -0.96 10.63 19.19
CA ALA A 83 0.11 9.71 18.85
C ALA A 83 -0.02 9.25 17.39
N THR A 84 1.11 9.04 16.72
CA THR A 84 1.18 8.25 15.48
C THR A 84 0.89 6.77 15.78
N THR A 85 0.74 5.94 14.74
CA THR A 85 0.52 4.49 14.92
C THR A 85 1.65 3.81 15.71
N GLU A 86 2.91 4.14 15.41
CA GLU A 86 4.07 3.58 16.13
C GLU A 86 4.08 3.99 17.61
N GLN A 87 3.91 5.28 17.88
CA GLN A 87 3.81 5.82 19.24
C GLN A 87 2.67 5.17 20.01
N LEU A 88 1.54 4.91 19.35
CA LEU A 88 0.40 4.26 19.95
C LEU A 88 0.70 2.80 20.32
N PHE A 89 1.30 2.02 19.43
CA PHE A 89 1.69 0.64 19.75
C PHE A 89 2.68 0.58 20.91
N ARG A 90 3.65 1.49 20.95
CA ARG A 90 4.58 1.58 22.07
C ARG A 90 3.88 1.98 23.37
N LEU A 91 2.89 2.88 23.32
CA LEU A 91 2.08 3.25 24.48
C LEU A 91 1.27 2.07 25.02
N ILE A 92 0.64 1.30 24.12
CA ILE A 92 -0.18 0.12 24.46
C ILE A 92 0.62 -0.89 25.29
N GLN A 93 1.91 -1.08 25.00
CA GLN A 93 2.79 -1.96 25.78
C GLN A 93 2.85 -1.58 27.26
N SER A 94 2.80 -0.27 27.56
CA SER A 94 2.86 0.27 28.93
C SER A 94 1.49 0.34 29.64
N ILE A 95 0.40 -0.10 29.00
CA ILE A 95 -0.94 -0.13 29.61
C ILE A 95 -1.18 -1.51 30.25
N PRO A 96 -1.25 -1.64 31.59
CA PRO A 96 -1.59 -2.88 32.26
C PRO A 96 -3.11 -3.09 32.27
N SER A 97 -3.67 -3.51 31.14
CA SER A 97 -5.11 -3.81 31.01
C SER A 97 -5.36 -5.09 30.21
N PRO A 98 -6.33 -5.93 30.61
CA PRO A 98 -6.78 -7.08 29.81
C PRO A 98 -7.19 -6.71 28.39
N LYS A 99 -7.73 -5.51 28.14
CA LYS A 99 -8.09 -5.06 26.78
C LYS A 99 -6.90 -4.66 25.92
N ALA A 100 -5.77 -4.34 26.54
CA ALA A 100 -4.53 -4.11 25.81
C ALA A 100 -3.84 -5.43 25.42
N GLU A 101 -4.13 -6.52 26.14
CA GLU A 101 -3.45 -7.81 25.97
C GLU A 101 -3.54 -8.39 24.55
N PRO A 102 -4.70 -8.40 23.86
CA PRO A 102 -4.78 -8.88 22.49
C PRO A 102 -3.84 -8.14 21.53
N PHE A 103 -3.67 -6.82 21.72
CA PHE A 103 -2.75 -6.02 20.92
C PHE A 103 -1.29 -6.34 21.24
N LYS A 104 -0.96 -6.58 22.51
CA LYS A 104 0.41 -6.97 22.91
C LYS A 104 0.79 -8.33 22.36
N LEU A 105 -0.11 -9.31 22.47
CA LEU A 105 0.06 -10.64 21.87
C LEU A 105 0.21 -10.56 20.36
N TRP A 106 -0.61 -9.73 19.70
CA TRP A 106 -0.49 -9.52 18.26
C TRP A 106 0.86 -8.89 17.88
N ILE A 107 1.34 -7.88 18.60
CA ILE A 107 2.67 -7.28 18.36
C ILE A 107 3.78 -8.31 18.59
N ALA A 108 3.70 -9.13 19.64
CA ALA A 108 4.65 -10.19 19.91
C ALA A 108 4.66 -11.25 18.80
N GLN A 109 3.48 -11.62 18.30
CA GLN A 109 3.33 -12.54 17.18
C GLN A 109 3.96 -11.97 15.90
N VAL A 110 3.68 -10.71 15.55
CA VAL A 110 4.27 -10.05 14.38
C VAL A 110 5.79 -9.94 14.52
N ALA A 111 6.31 -9.62 15.70
CA ALA A 111 7.75 -9.56 15.95
C ALA A 111 8.41 -10.94 15.78
N LYS A 112 7.76 -12.01 16.26
CA LYS A 112 8.22 -13.38 16.06
C LYS A 112 8.19 -13.78 14.58
N GLU A 113 7.06 -13.57 13.91
CA GLU A 113 6.90 -13.83 12.47
C GLU A 113 7.98 -13.10 11.66
N ARG A 114 8.35 -11.88 12.07
CA ARG A 114 9.43 -11.14 11.41
C ARG A 114 10.80 -11.80 11.61
N LEU A 115 11.09 -12.35 12.78
CA LEU A 115 12.32 -13.12 13.01
C LEU A 115 12.33 -14.40 12.17
N ASP A 116 11.20 -15.11 12.12
CA ASP A 116 11.04 -16.31 11.31
C ASP A 116 11.27 -15.99 9.82
N GLN A 117 10.71 -14.89 9.31
CA GLN A 117 10.93 -14.41 7.93
C GLN A 117 12.38 -14.01 7.61
N LEU A 118 13.17 -13.59 8.60
CA LEU A 118 14.59 -13.30 8.40
C LEU A 118 15.41 -14.58 8.27
N GLN A 119 14.98 -15.66 8.91
CA GLN A 119 15.60 -16.98 8.79
C GLN A 119 15.14 -17.71 7.53
N ASP A 120 13.86 -17.56 7.18
CA ASP A 120 13.23 -18.12 6.00
C ASP A 120 12.47 -17.03 5.21
N PRO A 121 13.14 -16.38 4.23
CA PRO A 121 12.51 -15.34 3.41
C PRO A 121 11.29 -15.81 2.62
N GLU A 122 11.13 -17.12 2.33
CA GLU A 122 9.97 -17.64 1.61
C GLU A 122 8.66 -17.37 2.37
N LEU A 123 8.70 -17.38 3.71
CA LEU A 123 7.56 -17.01 4.56
C LEU A 123 7.04 -15.60 4.29
N SER A 124 7.89 -14.68 3.80
CA SER A 124 7.45 -13.33 3.44
C SER A 124 6.64 -13.32 2.12
N ILE A 125 6.95 -14.24 1.20
CA ILE A 125 6.21 -14.44 -0.05
C ILE A 125 4.86 -15.09 0.27
N ASP A 126 4.85 -16.14 1.10
CA ASP A 126 3.62 -16.80 1.55
C ASP A 126 2.69 -15.84 2.30
N GLN A 127 3.25 -14.98 3.14
CA GLN A 127 2.52 -13.93 3.83
C GLN A 127 1.89 -12.96 2.83
N ALA A 128 2.65 -12.51 1.82
CA ALA A 128 2.13 -11.63 0.78
C ALA A 128 0.99 -12.29 -0.02
N MET A 129 1.13 -13.57 -0.38
CA MET A 129 0.07 -14.35 -1.05
C MET A 129 -1.19 -14.42 -0.19
N THR A 130 -1.02 -14.72 1.10
CA THR A 130 -2.13 -14.79 2.07
C THR A 130 -2.85 -13.46 2.20
N ASP A 131 -2.12 -12.34 2.23
CA ASP A 131 -2.70 -11.01 2.36
C ASP A 131 -3.47 -10.60 1.11
N TYR A 132 -2.95 -10.87 -0.09
CA TYR A 132 -3.75 -10.69 -1.32
C TYR A 132 -5.00 -11.59 -1.32
N LYS A 133 -4.90 -12.83 -0.87
CA LYS A 133 -6.05 -13.74 -0.79
C LYS A 133 -7.12 -13.22 0.18
N ARG A 134 -6.72 -12.68 1.34
CA ARG A 134 -7.62 -12.01 2.30
C ARG A 134 -8.29 -10.77 1.71
N LEU A 135 -7.61 -10.05 0.83
CA LEU A 135 -8.19 -8.93 0.08
C LEU A 135 -9.16 -9.39 -1.03
N GLY A 136 -9.27 -10.70 -1.28
CA GLY A 136 -10.23 -11.30 -2.21
C GLY A 136 -9.69 -11.51 -3.63
N TYR A 137 -8.38 -11.40 -3.85
CA TYR A 137 -7.77 -11.69 -5.15
C TYR A 137 -7.73 -13.20 -5.43
N SER A 138 -7.79 -13.58 -6.71
CA SER A 138 -7.70 -14.99 -7.13
C SER A 138 -6.24 -15.46 -7.15
N ASP A 139 -6.01 -16.76 -6.92
CA ASP A 139 -4.66 -17.34 -6.87
C ASP A 139 -3.91 -17.11 -8.21
N ASN A 140 -4.63 -17.19 -9.36
CA ASN A 140 -4.05 -16.87 -10.66
C ASN A 140 -3.58 -15.41 -10.74
N TRP A 141 -4.41 -14.45 -10.34
CA TRP A 141 -4.03 -13.03 -10.34
C TRP A 141 -2.83 -12.78 -9.41
N ILE A 142 -2.81 -13.40 -8.23
CA ILE A 142 -1.71 -13.29 -7.25
C ILE A 142 -0.39 -13.77 -7.86
N ASN A 143 -0.40 -14.94 -8.51
CA ASN A 143 0.78 -15.49 -9.15
C ASN A 143 1.30 -14.58 -10.28
N GLN A 144 0.41 -14.00 -11.09
CA GLN A 144 0.80 -13.01 -12.10
C GLN A 144 1.38 -11.73 -11.47
N ARG A 145 0.79 -11.28 -10.37
CA ARG A 145 1.26 -10.10 -9.66
C ARG A 145 2.66 -10.30 -9.09
N LEU A 146 2.94 -11.45 -8.48
CA LEU A 146 4.28 -11.76 -7.96
C LEU A 146 5.34 -11.75 -9.07
N LYS A 147 5.08 -12.41 -10.20
CA LYS A 147 5.96 -12.39 -11.38
C LYS A 147 6.19 -10.96 -11.91
N SER A 148 5.15 -10.12 -11.89
CA SER A 148 5.29 -8.72 -12.32
C SER A 148 6.18 -7.90 -11.39
N ILE A 149 6.31 -8.27 -10.10
CA ILE A 149 7.23 -7.61 -9.17
C ILE A 149 8.67 -7.94 -9.54
N GLU A 150 8.96 -9.20 -9.85
CA GLU A 150 10.27 -9.67 -10.32
C GLU A 150 10.68 -8.95 -11.61
N ILE A 151 9.84 -8.97 -12.65
CA ILE A 151 10.14 -8.32 -13.94
C ILE A 151 10.38 -6.81 -13.77
N ARG A 152 9.58 -6.14 -12.94
CA ARG A 152 9.79 -4.73 -12.63
C ARG A 152 11.12 -4.50 -11.92
N LYS A 153 11.48 -5.38 -10.98
CA LYS A 153 12.74 -5.29 -10.24
C LYS A 153 13.93 -5.42 -11.19
N ASP A 154 13.91 -6.40 -12.07
CA ASP A 154 14.93 -6.59 -13.11
C ASP A 154 15.13 -5.35 -13.97
N LEU A 155 14.04 -4.74 -14.46
CA LEU A 155 14.13 -3.51 -15.24
C LEU A 155 14.72 -2.34 -14.44
N THR A 156 14.33 -2.21 -13.17
CA THR A 156 14.89 -1.14 -12.32
C THR A 156 16.35 -1.39 -11.95
N ASP A 157 16.77 -2.64 -11.78
CA ASP A 157 18.16 -3.00 -11.52
C ASP A 157 19.03 -2.73 -12.76
N GLU A 158 18.48 -2.96 -13.96
CA GLU A 158 19.10 -2.56 -15.22
C GLU A 158 19.29 -1.04 -15.31
N TRP A 159 18.27 -0.24 -14.98
CA TRP A 159 18.43 1.22 -14.93
C TRP A 159 19.50 1.66 -13.91
N LYS A 160 19.59 1.00 -12.76
CA LYS A 160 20.65 1.28 -11.77
C LYS A 160 22.03 0.95 -12.32
N ARG A 161 22.16 -0.15 -13.08
CA ARG A 161 23.42 -0.54 -13.73
C ARG A 161 23.93 0.57 -14.66
N HIS A 162 23.02 1.26 -15.34
CA HIS A 162 23.31 2.44 -16.18
C HIS A 162 23.39 3.77 -15.40
N GLY A 163 23.37 3.73 -14.06
CA GLY A 163 23.56 4.93 -13.22
C GLY A 163 22.35 5.84 -13.09
N LEU A 164 21.17 5.40 -13.54
CA LEU A 164 19.93 6.19 -13.39
C LEU A 164 19.53 6.26 -11.91
N GLN A 165 19.01 7.42 -11.53
CA GLN A 165 18.59 7.73 -10.18
C GLN A 165 17.14 7.29 -9.93
N GLU A 166 16.92 6.69 -8.77
CA GLU A 166 15.57 6.41 -8.29
C GLU A 166 14.75 7.70 -8.11
N GLY A 167 13.43 7.58 -8.14
CA GLY A 167 12.51 8.71 -8.05
C GLY A 167 12.10 9.22 -9.43
N VAL A 168 12.53 10.43 -9.81
CA VAL A 168 11.99 11.13 -10.99
C VAL A 168 12.29 10.37 -12.28
N GLN A 169 13.53 9.94 -12.52
CA GLN A 169 13.90 9.27 -13.78
C GLN A 169 13.15 7.94 -13.95
N PHE A 170 13.07 7.13 -12.88
CA PHE A 170 12.33 5.86 -12.90
C PHE A 170 10.83 6.07 -13.11
N ALA A 171 10.25 7.10 -12.49
CA ALA A 171 8.86 7.46 -12.67
C ALA A 171 8.60 7.90 -14.11
N THR A 172 9.47 8.72 -14.70
CA THR A 172 9.38 9.16 -16.10
C THR A 172 9.44 7.99 -17.06
N LEU A 173 10.44 7.10 -16.94
CA LEU A 173 10.55 5.93 -17.81
C LEU A 173 9.37 4.96 -17.65
N THR A 174 8.94 4.71 -16.41
CA THR A 174 7.74 3.90 -16.15
C THR A 174 6.49 4.52 -16.80
N ASP A 175 6.34 5.84 -16.74
CA ASP A 175 5.21 6.54 -17.33
C ASP A 175 5.23 6.49 -18.85
N ILE A 176 6.41 6.61 -19.47
CA ILE A 176 6.62 6.44 -20.91
C ILE A 176 6.24 5.03 -21.34
N ILE A 177 6.75 4.00 -20.68
CA ILE A 177 6.40 2.60 -20.98
C ILE A 177 4.88 2.42 -20.91
N THR A 178 4.28 2.85 -19.80
CA THR A 178 2.83 2.74 -19.55
C THR A 178 2.03 3.44 -20.64
N LYS A 179 2.40 4.67 -20.99
CA LYS A 179 1.74 5.48 -22.02
C LYS A 179 1.87 4.84 -23.39
N THR A 180 3.04 4.32 -23.74
CA THR A 180 3.27 3.73 -25.06
C THR A 180 2.44 2.47 -25.27
N TRP A 181 2.40 1.55 -24.30
CA TRP A 181 1.64 0.30 -24.50
C TRP A 181 0.13 0.47 -24.31
N SER A 182 -0.30 1.27 -23.33
CA SER A 182 -1.72 1.40 -22.94
C SER A 182 -2.43 2.60 -23.57
N GLY A 183 -1.70 3.55 -24.13
CA GLY A 183 -2.22 4.84 -24.58
C GLY A 183 -2.50 5.84 -23.45
N ASN A 184 -2.27 5.48 -22.19
CA ASN A 184 -2.55 6.31 -21.02
C ASN A 184 -1.28 6.51 -20.18
N THR A 185 -1.02 7.72 -19.73
CA THR A 185 -0.07 7.94 -18.62
C THR A 185 -0.53 7.20 -17.37
N THR A 186 0.37 6.95 -16.43
CA THR A 186 0.05 6.33 -15.13
C THR A 186 -1.07 7.08 -14.41
N LYS A 187 -1.09 8.41 -14.53
CA LYS A 187 -2.12 9.26 -13.92
C LYS A 187 -3.48 9.08 -14.61
N GLU A 188 -3.53 9.15 -15.93
CA GLU A 188 -4.76 8.93 -16.70
C GLU A 188 -5.30 7.52 -16.48
N TYR A 189 -4.41 6.52 -16.42
CA TYR A 189 -4.81 5.13 -16.22
C TYR A 189 -5.38 4.90 -14.82
N LYS A 190 -4.78 5.52 -13.79
CA LYS A 190 -5.36 5.52 -12.43
C LYS A 190 -6.75 6.18 -12.42
N GLN A 191 -6.93 7.30 -13.13
CA GLN A 191 -8.23 7.97 -13.23
C GLN A 191 -9.28 7.11 -13.95
N LEU A 192 -8.91 6.46 -15.06
CA LEU A 192 -9.77 5.54 -15.80
C LEU A 192 -10.31 4.41 -14.90
N LYS A 193 -9.46 3.89 -14.01
CA LYS A 193 -9.81 2.84 -13.05
C LYS A 193 -10.45 3.36 -11.75
N GLY A 194 -10.67 4.68 -11.63
CA GLY A 194 -11.26 5.29 -10.44
C GLY A 194 -10.37 5.25 -9.19
N LEU A 195 -9.05 5.17 -9.38
CA LEU A 195 -8.06 5.07 -8.30
C LEU A 195 -7.59 6.46 -7.86
N LYS A 196 -7.30 6.60 -6.57
CA LYS A 196 -6.72 7.82 -6.00
C LYS A 196 -5.31 7.57 -5.50
N LYS A 197 -5.20 6.84 -4.39
CA LYS A 197 -3.93 6.47 -3.76
C LYS A 197 -3.56 5.01 -4.02
N GLU A 198 -4.49 4.22 -4.54
CA GLU A 198 -4.29 2.81 -4.80
C GLU A 198 -3.21 2.56 -5.88
N ASN A 199 -2.50 1.44 -5.73
CA ASN A 199 -1.51 0.98 -6.70
C ASN A 199 -2.20 0.59 -8.03
N LEU A 200 -1.65 1.03 -9.16
CA LEU A 200 -2.24 0.78 -10.48
C LEU A 200 -2.19 -0.71 -10.85
N ARG A 201 -1.05 -1.38 -10.63
CA ARG A 201 -0.85 -2.80 -10.96
C ARG A 201 -1.74 -3.71 -10.13
N ASP A 202 -1.99 -3.36 -8.87
CA ASP A 202 -2.94 -4.10 -8.01
C ASP A 202 -4.41 -3.97 -8.44
N ASN A 203 -4.68 -3.15 -9.46
CA ASN A 203 -5.99 -2.90 -10.03
C ASN A 203 -6.03 -3.16 -11.56
N MET A 204 -4.98 -3.75 -12.12
CA MET A 204 -4.96 -4.25 -13.50
C MET A 204 -5.55 -5.65 -13.58
N THR A 205 -6.26 -5.94 -14.67
CA THR A 205 -6.69 -7.28 -15.05
C THR A 205 -5.50 -8.17 -15.38
N ASN A 206 -5.71 -9.50 -15.46
CA ASN A 206 -4.64 -10.44 -15.83
C ASN A 206 -3.99 -10.06 -17.17
N THR A 207 -4.79 -9.71 -18.18
CA THR A 207 -4.28 -9.32 -19.50
C THR A 207 -3.50 -8.00 -19.43
N GLU A 208 -3.98 -7.01 -18.69
CA GLU A 208 -3.26 -5.75 -18.47
C GLU A 208 -1.92 -5.97 -17.75
N LEU A 209 -1.88 -6.86 -16.74
CA LEU A 209 -0.64 -7.24 -16.05
C LEU A 209 0.35 -7.92 -16.99
N VAL A 210 -0.11 -8.86 -17.82
CA VAL A 210 0.75 -9.57 -18.79
C VAL A 210 1.34 -8.61 -19.83
N LEU A 211 0.53 -7.69 -20.36
CA LEU A 211 1.04 -6.68 -21.30
C LEU A 211 2.00 -5.70 -20.64
N ASN A 212 1.74 -5.29 -19.39
CA ASN A 212 2.67 -4.46 -18.64
C ASN A 212 4.00 -5.19 -18.40
N MET A 213 3.96 -6.48 -18.03
CA MET A 213 5.16 -7.31 -17.90
C MET A 213 5.92 -7.45 -19.22
N LEU A 214 5.22 -7.65 -20.33
CA LEU A 214 5.84 -7.70 -21.66
C LEU A 214 6.54 -6.37 -21.97
N ALA A 215 5.90 -5.23 -21.69
CA ALA A 215 6.48 -3.91 -21.91
C ALA A 215 7.77 -3.70 -21.09
N GLU A 216 7.74 -4.07 -19.81
CA GLU A 216 8.88 -3.95 -18.90
C GLU A 216 10.02 -4.90 -19.28
N LEU A 217 9.70 -6.17 -19.58
CA LEU A 217 10.66 -7.18 -20.02
C LEU A 217 11.32 -6.78 -21.35
N SER A 218 10.54 -6.33 -22.33
CA SER A 218 11.07 -5.87 -23.61
C SER A 218 11.95 -4.64 -23.44
N THR A 219 11.58 -3.69 -22.58
CA THR A 219 12.42 -2.52 -22.28
C THR A 219 13.77 -2.95 -21.72
N LYS A 220 13.77 -3.89 -20.76
CA LYS A 220 15.01 -4.44 -20.18
C LYS A 220 15.88 -5.11 -21.24
N GLN A 221 15.32 -6.03 -22.01
CA GLN A 221 16.10 -6.76 -23.04
C GLN A 221 16.66 -5.84 -24.12
N ILE A 222 15.91 -4.79 -24.49
CA ILE A 222 16.41 -3.79 -25.46
C ILE A 222 17.55 -2.98 -24.82
N SER A 223 17.41 -2.57 -23.55
CA SER A 223 18.49 -1.89 -22.81
C SER A 223 19.78 -2.72 -22.80
N GLU A 224 19.69 -4.01 -22.46
CA GLU A 224 20.83 -4.95 -22.45
C GLU A 224 21.45 -5.13 -23.85
N ALA A 225 20.65 -5.02 -24.92
CA ALA A 225 21.13 -5.17 -26.29
C ALA A 225 21.75 -3.88 -26.87
N THR A 226 21.22 -2.72 -26.49
CA THR A 226 21.66 -1.42 -27.05
C THR A 226 22.65 -0.68 -26.16
N GLU A 227 22.75 -1.04 -24.88
CA GLU A 227 23.60 -0.39 -23.86
C GLU A 227 23.50 1.15 -23.90
N PRO A 228 22.31 1.73 -23.63
CA PRO A 228 22.13 3.18 -23.69
C PRO A 228 22.98 3.92 -22.64
N ASP A 229 23.57 5.05 -23.04
CA ASP A 229 24.45 5.86 -22.19
C ASP A 229 23.73 7.09 -21.63
N THR A 230 22.81 7.68 -22.41
CA THR A 230 22.14 8.92 -22.04
C THR A 230 20.69 8.70 -21.62
N PHE A 231 20.17 9.59 -20.77
CA PHE A 231 18.77 9.51 -20.34
C PHE A 231 17.79 9.57 -21.52
N ASN A 232 18.12 10.30 -22.58
CA ASN A 232 17.30 10.35 -23.80
C ASN A 232 17.30 9.00 -24.53
N GLU A 233 18.44 8.31 -24.62
CA GLU A 233 18.47 6.95 -25.18
C GLU A 233 17.66 5.97 -24.32
N HIS A 234 17.68 6.11 -22.99
CA HIS A 234 16.79 5.32 -22.13
C HIS A 234 15.30 5.63 -22.36
N ILE A 235 14.95 6.87 -22.69
CA ILE A 235 13.59 7.24 -23.11
C ILE A 235 13.23 6.51 -24.40
N ASP A 236 14.14 6.45 -25.38
CA ASP A 236 13.92 5.73 -26.62
C ASP A 236 13.77 4.22 -26.41
N VAL A 237 14.59 3.63 -25.54
CA VAL A 237 14.49 2.21 -25.14
C VAL A 237 13.15 1.93 -24.45
N ALA A 238 12.70 2.82 -23.55
CA ALA A 238 11.39 2.73 -22.91
C ALA A 238 10.22 2.82 -23.89
N MET A 239 10.33 3.67 -24.92
CA MET A 239 9.35 3.73 -26.00
C MET A 239 9.33 2.43 -26.82
N GLN A 240 10.50 1.91 -27.21
CA GLN A 240 10.58 0.66 -27.98
C GLN A 240 10.01 -0.53 -27.20
N GLY A 241 10.37 -0.69 -25.93
CA GLY A 241 9.82 -1.76 -25.09
C GLY A 241 8.31 -1.64 -24.89
N GLY A 242 7.81 -0.41 -24.68
CA GLY A 242 6.37 -0.14 -24.65
C GLY A 242 5.66 -0.44 -25.98
N GLU A 243 6.32 -0.22 -27.12
CA GLU A 243 5.76 -0.48 -28.45
C GLU A 243 5.59 -1.98 -28.71
N VAL A 244 6.50 -2.83 -28.24
CA VAL A 244 6.34 -4.30 -28.33
C VAL A 244 5.01 -4.74 -27.68
N ALA A 245 4.74 -4.27 -26.47
CA ALA A 245 3.49 -4.56 -25.77
C ALA A 245 2.28 -3.87 -26.42
N ARG A 246 2.43 -2.65 -26.96
CA ARG A 246 1.38 -1.96 -27.74
C ARG A 246 0.94 -2.82 -28.92
N ASN A 247 1.89 -3.36 -29.67
CA ASN A 247 1.62 -4.17 -30.85
C ASN A 247 0.93 -5.49 -30.46
N ALA A 248 1.41 -6.15 -29.41
CA ALA A 248 0.75 -7.34 -28.86
C ALA A 248 -0.69 -7.06 -28.41
N ARG A 249 -0.92 -5.91 -27.74
CA ARG A 249 -2.25 -5.46 -27.33
C ARG A 249 -3.17 -5.27 -28.54
N LEU A 250 -2.75 -4.49 -29.53
CA LEU A 250 -3.56 -4.18 -30.70
C LEU A 250 -3.91 -5.44 -31.51
N GLU A 251 -2.95 -6.35 -31.67
CA GLU A 251 -3.17 -7.64 -32.33
C GLU A 251 -4.21 -8.48 -31.57
N LEU A 252 -4.10 -8.54 -30.24
CA LEU A 252 -5.07 -9.25 -29.40
C LEU A 252 -6.47 -8.63 -29.48
N GLU A 253 -6.57 -7.30 -29.40
CA GLU A 253 -7.84 -6.57 -29.52
C GLU A 253 -8.49 -6.80 -30.90
N ALA A 254 -7.69 -6.80 -31.97
CA ALA A 254 -8.16 -7.05 -33.32
C ALA A 254 -8.74 -8.47 -33.48
N LYS A 255 -8.08 -9.48 -32.89
CA LYS A 255 -8.53 -10.88 -32.98
C LYS A 255 -9.72 -11.21 -32.08
N THR A 256 -9.81 -10.55 -30.92
CA THR A 256 -10.85 -10.84 -29.93
C THR A 256 -12.07 -9.92 -30.03
N GLY A 257 -11.93 -8.77 -30.71
CA GLY A 257 -12.93 -7.71 -30.75
C GLY A 257 -13.17 -7.02 -29.40
N LYS A 258 -12.34 -7.30 -28.38
CA LYS A 258 -12.50 -6.78 -27.01
C LYS A 258 -11.32 -5.88 -26.67
N GLN A 259 -11.61 -4.70 -26.12
CA GLN A 259 -10.60 -3.80 -25.58
C GLN A 259 -9.93 -4.42 -24.35
N VAL A 260 -8.60 -4.35 -24.29
CA VAL A 260 -7.84 -4.87 -23.14
C VAL A 260 -7.81 -3.86 -22.00
N ILE A 261 -7.66 -2.58 -22.33
CA ILE A 261 -7.68 -1.49 -21.35
C ILE A 261 -9.12 -1.32 -20.86
N SER A 262 -9.32 -1.40 -19.54
CA SER A 262 -10.66 -1.32 -18.97
C SER A 262 -10.71 -0.51 -17.67
N PRO A 263 -11.88 0.05 -17.31
CA PRO A 263 -12.10 0.71 -16.02
C PRO A 263 -12.25 -0.29 -14.85
N LEU A 264 -12.09 -1.60 -15.11
CA LEU A 264 -12.12 -2.63 -14.06
C LEU A 264 -10.93 -2.46 -13.11
N ASN A 265 -11.20 -2.64 -11.83
CA ASN A 265 -10.29 -2.53 -10.71
C ASN A 265 -10.60 -3.63 -9.67
N ALA A 266 -9.85 -3.64 -8.57
CA ALA A 266 -10.00 -4.66 -7.55
C ALA A 266 -11.40 -4.72 -6.95
N LYS A 267 -12.07 -3.57 -6.77
CA LYS A 267 -13.37 -3.47 -6.09
C LYS A 267 -14.54 -3.87 -6.98
N ASN A 268 -14.47 -3.62 -8.29
CA ASN A 268 -15.60 -3.78 -9.21
C ASN A 268 -15.48 -4.99 -10.16
N GLY A 269 -14.34 -5.69 -10.20
CA GLY A 269 -14.16 -6.81 -11.14
C GLY A 269 -13.16 -7.89 -10.69
N LEU A 270 -11.98 -7.51 -10.20
CA LEU A 270 -10.91 -8.51 -9.96
C LEU A 270 -11.17 -9.40 -8.75
N ARG A 271 -11.78 -8.87 -7.68
CA ARG A 271 -12.20 -9.66 -6.51
C ARG A 271 -13.45 -10.52 -6.75
N LEU A 272 -14.22 -10.17 -7.78
CA LEU A 272 -15.48 -10.84 -8.14
C LEU A 272 -15.25 -11.97 -9.14
N ASN A 273 -14.13 -11.94 -9.87
CA ASN A 273 -13.64 -13.06 -10.68
C ASN A 273 -13.06 -14.17 -9.79
N LYS A 274 -13.87 -14.69 -8.86
CA LYS A 274 -13.76 -16.10 -8.49
C LYS A 274 -14.09 -16.84 -9.77
N GLU A 275 -13.11 -17.59 -10.29
CA GLU A 275 -13.30 -18.47 -11.44
C GLU A 275 -14.68 -19.15 -11.35
N ASN A 276 -15.40 -19.10 -12.46
CA ASN A 276 -16.67 -19.79 -12.68
C ASN A 276 -16.69 -21.17 -12.01
N LYS A 277 -17.20 -21.26 -10.78
CA LYS A 277 -17.72 -22.50 -10.23
C LYS A 277 -19.21 -22.55 -10.56
N LYS A 278 -19.48 -23.00 -11.78
CA LYS A 278 -20.29 -24.19 -12.05
C LYS A 278 -20.11 -24.51 -13.53
N GLN A 279 -19.28 -25.53 -13.78
CA GLN A 279 -19.55 -26.45 -14.88
C GLN A 279 -21.02 -26.82 -14.83
N ASP A 280 -21.61 -26.86 -16.01
CA ASP A 280 -22.95 -27.37 -16.29
C ASP A 280 -23.25 -28.58 -15.41
N GLU A 281 -24.29 -28.45 -14.58
CA GLU A 281 -25.01 -29.60 -14.07
C GLU A 281 -25.63 -30.29 -15.29
N ILE A 282 -25.02 -31.40 -15.70
CA ILE A 282 -25.73 -32.51 -16.37
C ILE A 282 -26.43 -33.30 -15.28
#